data_AF-A0A972LH15-F1
#
_entry.id   AF-A0A972LH15-F1
#
_cell.length_a   1.000
_cell.length_b   1.000
_cell.length_c   1.000
_cell.angle_alpha   90.00
_cell.angle_beta   90.00
_cell.angle_gamma   90.00
#
_symmetry.space_group_name_H-M   'P 1'
#
loop_
_entity.id
_entity.type
_entity.pdbx_description
1 polymer ?
#
loop_
_entity_poly.entity_id
_entity_poly.type
_entity_poly.pdbx_seq_one_letter_code
_entity_poly.pdbx_strand_id
1 'polypeptide(L)'
;MKCRLCDSLAVISLPRHNSAFCRNHFVEFFRKQVKRAIKSYRMFNKNERILVCVSGGKDSLTLWHILNEFGYNTTGLYINLG
;
A
#
# COMPACT_ATOMS: atom_id res chain seq x y z
N MET A 1 0.92 17.21 17.52
CA MET A 1 2.14 16.38 17.37
C MET A 1 2.74 16.59 15.98
N LYS A 2 4.07 16.64 15.85
CA LYS A 2 4.76 16.81 14.57
C LYS A 2 5.00 15.47 13.87
N CYS A 3 5.18 15.51 12.56
CA CYS A 3 5.61 14.35 11.79
C CYS A 3 7.02 13.91 12.24
N ARG A 4 7.29 12.61 12.24
CA ARG A 4 8.61 12.06 12.57
C ARG A 4 9.70 12.43 11.56
N LEU A 5 9.33 12.68 10.31
CA LEU A 5 10.28 12.94 9.21
C LEU A 5 10.36 14.42 8.79
N CYS A 6 9.44 15.28 9.24
CA CYS A 6 9.46 16.70 8.95
C CYS A 6 8.73 17.52 10.02
N ASP A 7 8.77 18.84 9.92
CA ASP A 7 8.14 19.74 10.89
C ASP A 7 6.62 19.92 10.73
N SER A 8 6.01 19.36 9.68
CA SER A 8 4.57 19.47 9.45
C SER A 8 3.76 18.75 10.52
N LEU A 9 2.50 19.16 10.70
CA LEU A 9 1.57 18.48 11.59
C LEU A 9 1.35 17.03 11.16
N ALA A 10 1.46 16.10 12.11
CA ALA A 10 1.09 14.72 11.85
C ALA A 10 -0.43 14.56 11.83
N VAL A 11 -0.91 13.80 10.85
CA VAL A 11 -2.35 13.50 10.66
C VAL A 11 -2.71 12.10 11.16
N ILE A 12 -1.70 11.27 11.42
CA ILE A 12 -1.87 9.91 11.94
C ILE A 12 -0.75 9.57 12.92
N SER A 13 -1.10 8.87 14.00
CA SER A 13 -0.17 8.24 14.92
C SER A 13 -0.23 6.72 14.75
N LEU A 14 0.92 6.07 14.73
CA LEU A 14 1.10 4.63 14.61
C LEU A 14 1.79 4.10 15.89
N PRO A 15 1.04 3.76 16.95
CA PRO A 15 1.61 3.34 18.23
C PRO A 15 2.54 2.13 18.12
N ARG A 16 2.18 1.13 17.29
CA ARG A 16 3.01 -0.06 17.03
C ARG A 16 4.39 0.27 16.43
N HIS A 17 4.52 1.43 15.80
CA HIS A 17 5.76 1.92 15.21
C HIS A 17 6.38 3.08 16.01
N ASN A 18 5.80 3.43 17.16
CA ASN A 18 6.17 4.59 17.99
C ASN A 18 6.46 5.85 17.14
N SER A 19 5.56 6.15 16.19
CA SER A 19 5.77 7.19 15.17
C SER A 19 4.48 7.90 14.82
N ALA A 20 4.57 9.17 14.44
CA ALA A 20 3.48 9.94 13.86
C ALA A 20 3.90 10.54 12.52
N PHE A 21 3.00 10.61 11.55
CA PHE A 21 3.32 11.05 10.19
C PHE A 21 2.34 12.09 9.66
N CYS A 22 2.84 13.06 8.87
CA CYS A 22 1.99 13.86 8.00
C CYS A 22 1.47 12.99 6.85
N ARG A 23 0.52 13.50 6.07
CA ARG A 23 -0.13 12.74 4.97
C ARG A 23 0.89 12.12 4.01
N ASN A 24 1.84 12.91 3.51
CA ASN A 24 2.80 12.46 2.50
C ASN A 24 3.72 11.36 3.04
N HIS A 25 4.32 11.59 4.20
CA HIS A 25 5.23 10.63 4.82
C HIS A 25 4.51 9.35 5.29
N PHE A 26 3.22 9.42 5.64
CA PHE A 26 2.43 8.23 5.90
C PHE A 26 2.25 7.38 4.64
N VAL A 27 1.90 8.01 3.51
CA VAL A 27 1.75 7.31 2.22
C VAL A 27 3.08 6.67 1.80
N GLU A 28 4.19 7.37 1.95
CA GLU A 28 5.52 6.80 1.69
C GLU A 28 5.86 5.63 2.61
N PHE A 29 5.58 5.76 3.91
CA PHE A 29 5.76 4.69 4.88
C PHE A 29 4.95 3.45 4.49
N PHE A 30 3.67 3.63 4.17
CA PHE A 30 2.79 2.55 3.71
C PHE A 30 3.33 1.86 2.46
N ARG A 31 3.77 2.64 1.45
CA ARG A 31 4.39 2.11 0.22
C ARG A 31 5.62 1.26 0.51
N LYS A 32 6.50 1.73 1.41
CA LYS A 32 7.70 0.99 1.83
C LYS A 32 7.33 -0.33 2.51
N GLN A 33 6.30 -0.34 3.35
CA GLN A 33 5.83 -1.56 4.03
C GLN A 33 5.31 -2.60 3.03
N VAL A 34 4.54 -2.18 2.02
CA VAL A 34 4.05 -3.09 0.97
C VAL A 34 5.21 -3.69 0.17
N LYS A 35 6.16 -2.87 -0.30
CA LYS A 35 7.37 -3.35 -1.01
C LYS A 35 8.18 -4.33 -0.15
N ARG A 36 8.33 -4.02 1.14
CA ARG A 36 9.04 -4.89 2.09
C ARG A 36 8.35 -6.24 2.23
N ALA A 37 7.03 -6.27 2.38
CA ALA A 37 6.27 -7.51 2.48
C ALA A 37 6.44 -8.38 1.22
N ILE A 38 6.25 -7.81 0.02
CA ILE A 38 6.42 -8.54 -1.25
C ILE A 38 7.82 -9.16 -1.33
N LYS A 39 8.86 -8.39 -0.99
CA LYS A 39 10.25 -8.87 -1.00
C LYS A 39 10.53 -9.95 0.05
N SER A 40 10.09 -9.72 1.30
CA SER A 40 10.35 -10.63 2.43
C SER A 40 9.73 -12.00 2.26
N TYR A 41 8.53 -12.06 1.66
CA TYR A 41 7.81 -13.31 1.44
C TYR A 41 7.98 -13.85 0.02
N ARG A 42 8.79 -13.20 -0.84
CA ARG A 42 9.01 -13.60 -2.24
C ARG A 42 7.71 -13.85 -3.00
N MET A 43 6.72 -12.96 -2.80
CA MET A 43 5.35 -13.21 -3.27
C MET A 43 5.24 -13.29 -4.80
N PHE A 44 5.96 -12.41 -5.51
CA PHE A 44 5.99 -12.32 -6.97
C PHE A 44 7.08 -11.33 -7.42
N ASN A 45 7.42 -11.37 -8.70
CA ASN A 45 8.36 -10.48 -9.37
C ASN A 45 7.68 -9.67 -10.50
N LYS A 46 8.45 -8.83 -11.19
CA LYS A 46 7.93 -7.88 -12.19
C LYS A 46 7.52 -8.52 -13.53
N ASN A 47 8.03 -9.70 -13.83
CA ASN A 47 7.77 -10.40 -15.08
C ASN A 47 6.54 -11.32 -14.98
N GLU A 48 5.97 -11.47 -13.78
CA GLU A 48 4.78 -12.28 -13.53
C GLU A 48 3.50 -11.47 -13.74
N ARG A 49 2.46 -12.14 -14.25
CA ARG A 49 1.11 -11.58 -14.35
C ARG A 49 0.37 -11.85 -13.04
N ILE A 50 -0.16 -10.80 -12.43
CA ILE A 50 -0.84 -10.85 -11.13
C ILE A 50 -2.33 -10.60 -11.32
N LEU A 51 -3.17 -11.54 -10.92
CA LEU A 51 -4.62 -11.33 -10.84
C LEU A 51 -4.97 -10.73 -9.48
N VAL A 52 -5.59 -9.57 -9.46
CA VAL A 52 -6.05 -8.89 -8.24
C VAL A 52 -7.57 -9.02 -8.15
N CYS A 53 -8.06 -9.80 -7.20
CA CYS A 53 -9.50 -9.89 -6.93
C CYS A 53 -9.96 -8.60 -6.24
N VAL A 54 -10.70 -7.77 -6.97
CA VAL A 54 -11.22 -6.48 -6.53
C VAL A 54 -12.69 -6.63 -6.13
N SER A 55 -13.03 -6.17 -4.93
CA SER A 55 -14.39 -6.20 -4.39
C SER A 55 -15.11 -4.86 -4.52
N GLY A 56 -14.41 -3.81 -4.96
CA GLY A 56 -14.85 -2.42 -4.86
C GLY A 56 -14.58 -1.78 -3.50
N GLY A 57 -14.12 -2.55 -2.52
CA GLY A 57 -13.73 -2.04 -1.20
C GLY A 57 -12.37 -1.35 -1.18
N LYS A 58 -12.14 -0.52 -0.17
CA LYS A 58 -10.89 0.24 0.02
C LYS A 58 -9.64 -0.65 0.00
N ASP A 59 -9.71 -1.84 0.59
CA ASP A 59 -8.55 -2.72 0.75
C ASP A 59 -8.07 -3.28 -0.59
N SER A 60 -8.98 -3.85 -1.37
CA SER A 60 -8.67 -4.46 -2.66
C SER A 60 -8.36 -3.41 -3.74
N LEU A 61 -9.03 -2.25 -3.71
CA LEU A 61 -8.71 -1.13 -4.59
C LEU A 61 -7.35 -0.49 -4.26
N THR A 62 -7.03 -0.30 -2.98
CA THR A 62 -5.72 0.22 -2.57
C THR A 62 -4.59 -0.73 -2.97
N LEU A 63 -4.81 -2.04 -2.80
CA LEU A 63 -3.84 -3.05 -3.24
C LEU A 63 -3.63 -2.97 -4.75
N TRP A 64 -4.70 -2.94 -5.54
CA TRP A 64 -4.58 -2.88 -7.00
C TRP A 64 -3.86 -1.59 -7.44
N HIS A 65 -4.26 -0.45 -6.88
CA HIS A 65 -3.65 0.85 -7.16
C HIS A 65 -2.15 0.86 -6.84
N ILE A 66 -1.72 0.38 -5.67
CA ILE A 66 -0.32 0.42 -5.27
C ILE A 66 0.56 -0.52 -6.11
N LEU A 67 0.04 -1.69 -6.50
CA LEU A 67 0.77 -2.62 -7.35
C LEU A 67 0.96 -2.05 -8.76
N ASN A 68 -0.06 -1.38 -9.30
CA ASN A 68 0.03 -0.65 -10.57
C ASN A 68 1.05 0.50 -10.48
N GLU A 69 1.03 1.31 -9.44
CA GLU A 69 2.00 2.39 -9.27
C GLU A 69 3.44 1.90 -9.09
N PHE A 70 3.62 0.70 -8.54
CA PHE A 70 4.94 0.09 -8.48
C PHE A 70 5.38 -0.46 -9.83
N GLY A 71 4.50 -0.56 -10.84
CA GLY A 71 4.76 -1.09 -12.16
C GLY A 71 4.71 -2.62 -12.20
N TYR A 72 3.87 -3.27 -11.40
CA TYR A 72 3.61 -4.71 -11.58
C TYR A 72 2.60 -4.91 -12.72
N ASN A 73 2.72 -6.04 -13.44
CA ASN A 73 1.75 -6.41 -14.46
C ASN A 73 0.51 -7.00 -13.78
N THR A 74 -0.52 -6.18 -13.55
CA THR A 74 -1.73 -6.59 -12.84
C THR A 74 -2.99 -6.56 -13.71
N THR A 75 -3.87 -7.52 -13.47
CA THR A 75 -5.24 -7.57 -14.03
C THR A 75 -6.23 -7.61 -12.88
N GLY A 76 -7.26 -6.77 -12.91
CA GLY A 76 -8.34 -6.79 -11.92
C GLY A 76 -9.43 -7.81 -12.26
N LEU A 77 -9.96 -8.52 -11.27
CA LEU A 77 -11.15 -9.36 -11.37
C LEU A 77 -12.18 -8.91 -10.34
N TYR A 78 -13.34 -8.45 -10.79
CA TYR A 78 -14.51 -8.20 -9.94
C TYR A 78 -15.53 -9.33 -10.13
N ILE A 79 -16.09 -9.83 -9.03
CA ILE A 79 -17.17 -10.82 -9.04
C ILE A 79 -18.42 -10.12 -8.53
N ASN A 80 -19.41 -9.96 -9.40
CA ASN A 80 -20.75 -9.56 -8.96
C ASN A 80 -21.44 -10.78 -8.32
N LEU A 81 -22.00 -10.59 -7.13
CA LEU A 81 -22.69 -11.63 -6.37
C LEU A 81 -24.21 -11.67 -6.62
N GLY A 82 -24.74 -10.77 -7.46
CA GLY A 82 -26.16 -10.63 -7.78
C GLY A 82 -26.57 -9.17 -7.74
#